data_AF-A0A200QBA7-F1
#
_entry.id   AF-A0A200QBA7-F1
#
_cell.length_a   1.000
_cell.length_b   1.000
_cell.length_c   1.000
_cell.angle_alpha   90.00
_cell.angle_beta   90.00
_cell.angle_gamma   90.00
#
_symmetry.space_group_name_H-M   'P 1'
#
loop_
_entity.id
_entity.type
_entity.pdbx_description
1 polymer ?
#
loop_
_entity_poly.entity_id
_entity_poly.type
_entity_poly.pdbx_seq_one_letter_code
_entity_poly.pdbx_strand_id
1 'polypeptide(L)'
;MGEPMNGNSEGLDVEVDVMLVNQRWNELKAARVSKKEEADAMKKLGHQRATMFGWPNTYAFTKAMGEMVIGHFKGNLRVAIIRPTIVSGTYRETFPGWLEGLKAIDSFIASCGRGKLSYFVGNLETILDVIPGDMVVNAAIVAMVGHANYNSYDDDDDECNIYHVGSSTIRDTMNPVKLIEHTYNYFSKNPLIGRDGKLVPIGVKPVTFPTMASFQRHILPMKVS
;
A
#
# COMPACT_ATOMS: atom_id res chain seq x y z
N MET A 1 -6.94 -0.50 -9.22
CA MET A 1 -8.18 -1.00 -8.59
C MET A 1 -8.34 -2.45 -9.01
N GLY A 2 -8.68 -3.36 -8.09
CA GLY A 2 -8.93 -4.76 -8.44
C GLY A 2 -10.15 -4.87 -9.38
N GLU A 3 -10.17 -5.90 -10.21
CA GLU A 3 -11.33 -6.20 -11.04
C GLU A 3 -12.51 -6.63 -10.16
N PRO A 4 -13.75 -6.24 -10.48
CA PRO A 4 -14.92 -6.67 -9.73
C PRO A 4 -15.08 -8.20 -9.82
N MET A 5 -15.41 -8.83 -8.69
CA MET A 5 -15.60 -10.29 -8.62
C MET A 5 -16.66 -10.73 -9.63
N ASN A 6 -16.32 -11.71 -10.48
CA ASN A 6 -17.32 -12.44 -11.24
C ASN A 6 -18.24 -13.17 -10.25
N GLY A 7 -19.55 -12.93 -10.35
CA GLY A 7 -20.59 -13.39 -9.42
C GLY A 7 -20.79 -14.91 -9.28
N ASN A 8 -19.83 -15.73 -9.72
CA ASN A 8 -19.81 -17.18 -9.66
C ASN A 8 -18.62 -17.75 -8.85
N SER A 9 -17.88 -16.93 -8.10
CA SER A 9 -16.83 -17.43 -7.21
C SER A 9 -17.41 -17.75 -5.85
N GLU A 10 -17.27 -19.00 -5.40
CA GLU A 10 -17.36 -19.33 -3.97
C GLU A 10 -16.46 -18.36 -3.19
N GLY A 11 -16.91 -17.93 -2.01
CA GLY A 11 -16.18 -16.97 -1.18
C GLY A 11 -14.73 -17.42 -0.91
N LEU A 12 -13.86 -16.47 -0.60
CA LEU A 12 -12.49 -16.77 -0.19
C LEU A 12 -12.49 -17.73 1.00
N ASP A 13 -11.81 -18.87 0.86
CA ASP A 13 -11.60 -19.86 1.91
C ASP A 13 -10.09 -20.01 2.16
N VAL A 14 -9.68 -19.67 3.38
CA VAL A 14 -8.26 -19.67 3.79
C VAL A 14 -7.69 -21.08 3.78
N GLU A 15 -8.45 -22.10 4.18
CA GLU A 15 -7.97 -23.48 4.24
C GLU A 15 -7.71 -24.02 2.84
N VAL A 16 -8.61 -23.75 1.90
CA VAL A 16 -8.46 -24.11 0.49
C VAL A 16 -7.21 -23.46 -0.10
N ASP A 17 -6.99 -22.17 0.15
CA ASP A 17 -5.80 -21.45 -0.31
C ASP A 17 -4.50 -22.03 0.27
N VAL A 18 -4.49 -22.38 1.55
CA VAL A 18 -3.33 -23.01 2.21
C VAL A 18 -3.06 -24.40 1.62
N MET A 19 -4.09 -25.22 1.39
CA MET A 19 -3.94 -26.52 0.74
C MET A 19 -3.36 -26.40 -0.67
N LEU A 20 -3.87 -25.45 -1.46
CA LEU A 20 -3.42 -25.21 -2.82
C LEU A 20 -1.96 -24.72 -2.88
N VAL A 21 -1.57 -23.84 -1.96
CA VAL A 21 -0.17 -23.39 -1.79
C VAL A 21 0.74 -24.57 -1.43
N ASN A 22 0.34 -25.40 -0.46
CA ASN A 22 1.12 -26.57 -0.04
C ASN A 22 1.26 -27.60 -1.15
N GLN A 23 0.19 -27.88 -1.89
CA GLN A 23 0.22 -28.77 -3.05
C GLN A 23 1.23 -28.26 -4.08
N ARG A 24 1.11 -26.98 -4.48
CA ARG A 24 1.99 -26.40 -5.49
C ARG A 24 3.45 -26.43 -5.04
N TRP A 25 3.70 -26.12 -3.77
CA TRP A 25 5.02 -26.16 -3.18
C TRP A 25 5.63 -27.57 -3.22
N ASN A 26 4.84 -28.59 -2.89
CA ASN A 26 5.27 -29.98 -2.94
C ASN A 26 5.57 -30.47 -4.36
N GLU A 27 4.76 -30.07 -5.36
CA GLU A 27 5.03 -30.34 -6.78
C GLU A 27 6.37 -29.75 -7.23
N LEU A 28 6.64 -28.48 -6.89
CA LEU A 28 7.89 -27.80 -7.24
C LEU A 28 9.10 -28.48 -6.58
N LYS A 29 8.97 -28.87 -5.30
CA LYS A 29 10.00 -29.64 -4.60
C LYS A 29 10.26 -31.01 -5.23
N ALA A 30 9.20 -31.74 -5.59
CA ALA A 30 9.32 -33.04 -6.24
C ALA A 30 10.00 -32.93 -7.61
N ALA A 31 9.70 -31.87 -8.35
CA ALA A 31 10.34 -31.54 -9.64
C ALA A 31 11.80 -31.05 -9.51
N ARG A 32 12.29 -30.79 -8.29
CA ARG A 32 13.67 -30.30 -8.00
C ARG A 32 14.06 -29.06 -8.82
N VAL A 33 13.11 -28.15 -9.00
CA VAL A 33 13.35 -26.88 -9.72
C VAL A 33 14.37 -26.00 -8.99
N SER A 34 14.93 -25.02 -9.69
CA SER A 34 15.81 -24.03 -9.05
C SER A 34 15.04 -23.14 -8.07
N LYS A 35 15.74 -22.56 -7.08
CA LYS A 35 15.15 -21.59 -6.14
C LYS A 35 14.49 -20.39 -6.84
N LYS A 36 15.01 -19.99 -8.00
CA LYS A 36 14.46 -18.89 -8.79
C LYS A 36 13.12 -19.28 -9.41
N GLU A 37 13.06 -20.44 -10.04
CA GLU A 37 11.83 -20.96 -10.64
C GLU A 37 10.75 -21.23 -9.60
N GLU A 38 11.13 -21.76 -8.43
CA GLU A 38 10.23 -21.91 -7.29
C GLU A 38 9.64 -20.56 -6.87
N ALA A 39 10.49 -19.54 -6.65
CA ALA A 39 10.05 -18.21 -6.25
C ALA A 39 9.15 -17.55 -7.30
N ASP A 40 9.47 -17.68 -8.58
CA ASP A 40 8.68 -17.10 -9.68
C ASP A 40 7.33 -17.82 -9.83
N ALA A 41 7.30 -19.14 -9.68
CA ALA A 41 6.06 -19.93 -9.67
C ALA A 41 5.15 -19.56 -8.49
N MET A 42 5.71 -19.42 -7.28
CA MET A 42 4.95 -19.05 -6.09
C MET A 42 4.43 -17.60 -6.15
N LYS A 43 5.22 -16.66 -6.68
CA LYS A 43 4.76 -15.29 -6.94
C LYS A 43 3.61 -15.26 -7.95
N LYS A 44 3.72 -16.03 -9.02
CA LYS A 44 2.66 -16.15 -10.04
C LYS A 44 1.38 -16.71 -9.43
N LEU A 45 1.49 -17.77 -8.63
CA LEU A 45 0.35 -18.37 -7.93
C LEU A 45 -0.34 -17.34 -7.02
N GLY A 46 0.42 -16.68 -6.14
CA GLY A 46 -0.14 -15.68 -5.24
C GLY A 46 -0.85 -14.54 -5.99
N HIS A 47 -0.25 -14.06 -7.08
CA HIS A 47 -0.87 -13.02 -7.91
C HIS A 47 -2.17 -13.51 -8.56
N GLN A 48 -2.19 -14.74 -9.09
CA GLN A 48 -3.41 -15.34 -9.66
C GLN A 48 -4.53 -15.46 -8.61
N ARG A 49 -4.21 -15.90 -7.39
CA ARG A 49 -5.19 -16.01 -6.29
C ARG A 49 -5.71 -14.64 -5.89
N ALA A 50 -4.83 -13.65 -5.69
CA ALA A 50 -5.24 -12.29 -5.35
C ALA A 50 -6.22 -11.71 -6.39
N THR A 51 -5.88 -11.81 -7.68
CA THR A 51 -6.74 -11.31 -8.77
C THR A 51 -8.06 -12.08 -8.86
N MET A 52 -8.06 -13.40 -8.67
CA MET A 52 -9.27 -14.23 -8.69
C MET A 52 -10.32 -13.76 -7.69
N PHE A 53 -9.89 -13.29 -6.51
CA PHE A 53 -10.77 -12.77 -5.47
C PHE A 53 -10.87 -11.22 -5.45
N GLY A 54 -10.45 -10.55 -6.52
CA GLY A 54 -10.59 -9.09 -6.67
C GLY A 54 -9.61 -8.24 -5.84
N TRP A 55 -8.59 -8.84 -5.23
CA TRP A 55 -7.59 -8.10 -4.45
C TRP A 55 -6.53 -7.48 -5.36
N PRO A 56 -6.12 -6.21 -5.10
CA PRO A 56 -5.23 -5.48 -6.00
C PRO A 56 -3.79 -6.01 -6.01
N ASN A 57 -3.39 -6.77 -4.99
CA ASN A 57 -2.08 -7.41 -4.88
C ASN A 57 -2.10 -8.50 -3.80
N THR A 58 -1.02 -9.29 -3.76
CA THR A 58 -0.82 -10.38 -2.79
C THR A 58 -0.73 -9.89 -1.34
N TYR A 59 -0.27 -8.67 -1.11
CA TYR A 59 -0.22 -8.10 0.23
C TYR A 59 -1.64 -7.86 0.78
N ALA A 60 -2.51 -7.21 0.03
CA ALA A 60 -3.90 -6.96 0.43
C ALA A 60 -4.65 -8.29 0.60
N PHE A 61 -4.44 -9.23 -0.32
CA PHE A 61 -5.01 -10.58 -0.24
C PHE A 61 -4.60 -11.32 1.04
N THR A 62 -3.30 -11.35 1.36
CA THR A 62 -2.81 -12.03 2.57
C THR A 62 -3.25 -11.34 3.86
N LYS A 63 -3.38 -10.00 3.87
CA LYS A 63 -3.96 -9.27 5.00
C LYS A 63 -5.42 -9.59 5.21
N ALA A 64 -6.21 -9.66 4.14
CA ALA A 64 -7.61 -10.07 4.21
C ALA A 64 -7.77 -11.49 4.80
N MET A 65 -6.98 -12.46 4.31
CA MET A 65 -6.96 -13.81 4.90
C MET A 65 -6.56 -13.79 6.39
N GLY A 66 -5.57 -12.99 6.76
CA GLY A 66 -5.15 -12.83 8.16
C GLY A 66 -6.27 -12.29 9.06
N GLU A 67 -7.04 -11.30 8.58
CA GLU A 67 -8.21 -10.78 9.30
C GLU A 67 -9.31 -11.85 9.45
N MET A 68 -9.54 -12.67 8.42
CA MET A 68 -10.49 -13.80 8.50
C MET A 68 -10.06 -14.83 9.55
N VAL A 69 -8.77 -15.20 9.58
CA VAL A 69 -8.22 -16.11 10.59
C VAL A 69 -8.39 -15.52 11.98
N ILE A 70 -8.08 -14.24 12.17
CA ILE A 70 -8.28 -13.57 13.47
C ILE A 70 -9.75 -13.60 13.87
N GLY A 71 -10.67 -13.26 12.96
CA GLY A 71 -12.11 -13.30 13.23
C GLY A 71 -12.59 -14.69 13.62
N HIS A 72 -12.09 -15.74 12.97
CA HIS A 72 -12.47 -17.13 13.26
C HIS A 72 -11.89 -17.66 14.57
N PHE A 73 -10.65 -17.29 14.92
CA PHE A 73 -9.93 -17.87 16.06
C PHE A 73 -9.83 -16.94 17.29
N LYS A 74 -10.43 -15.75 17.29
CA LYS A 74 -10.33 -14.81 18.43
C LYS A 74 -10.88 -15.37 19.74
N GLY A 75 -11.90 -16.26 19.68
CA GLY A 75 -12.63 -16.71 20.87
C GLY A 75 -13.07 -15.51 21.72
N ASN A 76 -12.74 -15.51 23.00
CA ASN A 76 -13.10 -14.44 23.94
C ASN A 76 -12.08 -13.29 23.99
N LEU A 77 -11.12 -13.24 23.06
CA LEU A 77 -10.16 -12.15 22.99
C LEU A 77 -10.81 -10.89 22.42
N ARG A 78 -10.63 -9.77 23.11
CA ARG A 78 -10.98 -8.44 22.58
C ARG A 78 -10.00 -8.07 21.49
N VAL A 79 -10.49 -8.00 20.25
CA VAL A 79 -9.69 -7.67 19.08
C VAL A 79 -10.24 -6.43 18.39
N ALA A 80 -9.32 -5.54 18.02
CA ALA A 80 -9.58 -4.43 17.12
C ALA A 80 -8.64 -4.53 15.92
N ILE A 81 -9.19 -4.39 14.71
CA ILE A 81 -8.46 -4.35 13.45
C ILE A 81 -8.37 -2.89 12.99
N ILE A 82 -7.14 -2.38 12.88
CA ILE A 82 -6.87 -1.05 12.33
C ILE A 82 -6.47 -1.20 10.86
N ARG A 83 -7.23 -0.57 9.96
CA ARG A 83 -6.99 -0.49 8.51
C ARG A 83 -6.56 0.92 8.14
N PRO A 84 -5.26 1.25 8.26
CA PRO A 84 -4.77 2.56 7.84
C PRO A 84 -4.74 2.66 6.31
N THR A 85 -4.81 3.90 5.82
CA THR A 85 -4.48 4.23 4.42
C THR A 85 -2.96 4.22 4.21
N ILE A 86 -2.45 4.88 3.16
CA ILE A 86 -1.01 4.85 2.86
C ILE A 86 -0.26 5.61 3.97
N VAL A 87 0.44 4.88 4.82
CA VAL A 87 1.22 5.50 5.90
C VAL A 87 2.49 6.12 5.34
N SER A 88 2.73 7.39 5.67
CA SER A 88 3.95 8.13 5.34
C SER A 88 4.56 8.74 6.60
N GLY A 89 5.51 9.66 6.43
CA GLY A 89 6.26 10.28 7.51
C GLY A 89 5.37 10.91 8.57
N THR A 90 5.90 10.98 9.78
CA THR A 90 5.22 11.57 10.93
C THR A 90 4.95 13.06 10.69
N TYR A 91 3.81 13.53 11.19
CA TYR A 91 3.44 14.94 11.11
C TYR A 91 4.14 15.76 12.21
N ARG A 92 4.11 15.28 13.45
CA ARG A 92 4.68 15.95 14.64
C ARG A 92 5.58 15.04 15.47
N GLU A 93 5.11 13.86 15.84
CA GLU A 93 5.81 12.98 16.80
C GLU A 93 6.42 11.77 16.09
N THR A 94 7.64 11.31 16.37
CA THR A 94 8.72 11.77 17.26
C THR A 94 9.38 13.09 16.85
N PHE A 95 9.42 13.37 15.54
CA PHE A 95 9.75 14.67 14.92
C PHE A 95 9.20 14.68 13.48
N PRO A 96 8.93 15.84 12.86
CA PRO A 96 8.32 15.90 11.53
C PRO A 96 9.14 15.19 10.44
N GLY A 97 8.48 14.36 9.64
CA GLY A 97 9.09 13.65 8.52
C GLY A 97 9.91 12.42 8.91
N TRP A 98 9.82 11.93 10.15
CA TRP A 98 10.46 10.68 10.54
C TRP A 98 9.85 9.49 9.76
N LEU A 99 10.73 8.61 9.30
CA LEU A 99 10.40 7.43 8.51
C LEU A 99 11.24 6.26 9.00
N GLU A 100 10.62 5.10 9.23
CA GLU A 100 11.32 3.84 9.49
C GLU A 100 11.99 3.26 8.22
N GLY A 101 11.68 3.85 7.06
CA GLY A 101 12.24 3.50 5.76
C GLY A 101 11.42 4.10 4.62
N LEU A 102 11.93 4.03 3.40
CA LEU A 102 11.19 4.51 2.22
C LEU A 102 10.25 3.42 1.72
N LYS A 103 8.94 3.58 1.96
CA LYS A 103 7.90 2.64 1.52
C LYS A 103 7.01 3.34 0.49
N ALA A 104 6.59 2.61 -0.56
CA ALA A 104 5.63 3.06 -1.59
C ALA A 104 5.72 4.56 -1.97
N ILE A 105 4.90 5.41 -1.33
CA ILE A 105 4.81 6.85 -1.58
C ILE A 105 6.07 7.62 -1.15
N ASP A 106 6.74 7.21 -0.08
CA ASP A 106 7.95 7.87 0.40
C ASP A 106 9.10 7.73 -0.60
N SER A 107 9.19 6.57 -1.26
CA SER A 107 10.16 6.33 -2.34
C SER A 107 9.93 7.27 -3.52
N PHE A 108 8.65 7.55 -3.83
CA PHE A 108 8.28 8.50 -4.87
C PHE A 108 8.69 9.93 -4.49
N ILE A 109 8.31 10.37 -3.28
CA ILE A 109 8.64 11.68 -2.72
C ILE A 109 10.16 11.89 -2.70
N ALA A 110 10.91 10.90 -2.20
CA ALA A 110 12.36 10.94 -2.13
C ALA A 110 13.03 10.95 -3.52
N SER A 111 12.48 10.23 -4.50
CA SER A 111 12.99 10.26 -5.88
C SER A 111 12.81 11.63 -6.52
N CYS A 112 11.65 12.26 -6.31
CA CYS A 112 11.38 13.62 -6.76
C CYS A 112 12.31 14.63 -6.06
N GLY A 113 12.43 14.58 -4.73
CA GLY A 113 13.32 15.48 -3.98
C GLY A 113 14.80 15.34 -4.33
N ARG A 114 15.23 14.18 -4.86
CA ARG A 114 16.59 13.94 -5.36
C ARG A 114 16.77 14.34 -6.83
N GLY A 115 15.75 14.87 -7.49
CA GLY A 115 15.76 15.20 -8.91
C GLY A 115 15.89 14.00 -9.83
N LYS A 116 15.55 12.79 -9.38
CA LYS A 116 15.65 11.54 -10.16
C LYS A 116 14.36 11.18 -10.88
N LEU A 117 13.28 11.91 -10.64
CA LEU A 117 11.99 11.66 -11.24
C LEU A 117 11.72 12.67 -12.37
N SER A 118 11.86 12.25 -13.62
CA SER A 118 11.56 13.12 -14.78
C SER A 118 10.14 12.95 -15.30
N TYR A 119 9.56 11.75 -15.11
CA TYR A 119 8.27 11.38 -15.68
C TYR A 119 7.46 10.54 -14.69
N PHE A 120 6.14 10.73 -14.69
CA PHE A 120 5.20 9.88 -13.97
C PHE A 120 4.14 9.35 -14.94
N VAL A 121 3.92 8.05 -14.97
CA VAL A 121 2.91 7.40 -15.82
C VAL A 121 1.90 6.69 -14.91
N GLY A 122 0.63 7.04 -15.02
CA GLY A 122 -0.42 6.42 -14.23
C GLY A 122 -1.75 7.17 -14.30
N ASN A 123 -2.80 6.59 -13.74
CA ASN A 123 -4.10 7.25 -13.65
C ASN A 123 -4.02 8.45 -12.70
N LEU A 124 -4.05 9.66 -13.27
CA LEU A 124 -3.92 10.94 -12.58
C LEU A 124 -5.13 11.30 -11.70
N GLU A 125 -6.27 10.65 -11.91
CA GLU A 125 -7.49 10.81 -11.12
C GLU A 125 -7.56 9.85 -9.93
N THR A 126 -6.52 9.03 -9.73
CA THR A 126 -6.48 8.09 -8.60
C THR A 126 -6.44 8.86 -7.28
N ILE A 127 -7.37 8.55 -6.38
CA ILE A 127 -7.36 9.08 -5.02
C ILE A 127 -6.22 8.42 -4.24
N LEU A 128 -5.38 9.23 -3.62
CA LEU A 128 -4.26 8.81 -2.78
C LEU A 128 -4.50 9.28 -1.34
N ASP A 129 -5.06 8.44 -0.49
CA ASP A 129 -5.13 8.77 0.94
C ASP A 129 -3.79 8.44 1.62
N VAL A 130 -3.10 9.48 2.07
CA VAL A 130 -1.80 9.38 2.75
C VAL A 130 -1.93 9.89 4.17
N ILE A 131 -1.77 9.01 5.16
CA ILE A 131 -1.88 9.34 6.58
C ILE A 131 -0.51 9.39 7.28
N PRO A 132 -0.23 10.39 8.13
CA PRO A 132 0.99 10.41 8.94
C PRO A 132 1.04 9.26 9.95
N GLY A 133 2.22 8.66 10.14
CA GLY A 133 2.40 7.51 11.04
C GLY A 133 1.99 7.77 12.49
N ASP A 134 2.25 8.96 13.02
CA ASP A 134 1.84 9.38 14.36
C ASP A 134 0.33 9.47 14.54
N MET A 135 -0.40 9.85 13.49
CA MET A 135 -1.86 9.82 13.53
C MET A 135 -2.41 8.39 13.56
N VAL A 136 -1.77 7.45 12.85
CA VAL A 136 -2.15 6.03 12.89
C VAL A 136 -1.92 5.45 14.29
N VAL A 137 -0.77 5.76 14.91
CA VAL A 137 -0.45 5.32 16.27
C VAL A 137 -1.47 5.88 17.27
N ASN A 138 -1.79 7.17 17.18
CA ASN A 138 -2.80 7.78 18.03
C ASN A 138 -4.18 7.13 17.86
N ALA A 139 -4.59 6.85 16.62
CA ALA A 139 -5.84 6.14 16.36
C ALA A 139 -5.85 4.73 16.96
N ALA A 140 -4.74 3.99 16.86
CA ALA A 140 -4.61 2.66 17.45
C ALA A 140 -4.71 2.70 18.99
N ILE A 141 -4.04 3.65 19.64
CA ILE A 141 -4.12 3.84 21.10
C ILE A 141 -5.55 4.16 21.54
N VAL A 142 -6.22 5.06 20.83
CA VAL A 142 -7.62 5.43 21.13
C VAL A 142 -8.56 4.23 20.96
N ALA A 143 -8.41 3.47 19.88
CA ALA A 143 -9.19 2.25 19.66
C ALA A 143 -8.97 1.25 20.80
N MET A 144 -7.70 0.99 21.17
CA MET A 144 -7.38 0.10 22.29
C MET A 144 -8.03 0.53 23.61
N VAL A 145 -7.94 1.82 23.96
CA VAL A 145 -8.55 2.35 25.19
C VAL A 145 -10.08 2.28 25.13
N GLY A 146 -10.67 2.58 23.97
CA GLY A 146 -12.10 2.44 23.73
C GLY A 146 -12.61 1.01 23.99
N HIS A 147 -11.90 0.00 23.46
CA HIS A 147 -12.25 -1.41 23.66
C HIS A 147 -11.92 -1.95 25.04
N ALA A 148 -10.91 -1.39 25.72
CA ALA A 148 -10.61 -1.77 27.10
C ALA A 148 -11.74 -1.34 28.05
N ASN A 149 -12.33 -0.16 27.81
CA ASN A 149 -13.31 0.44 28.71
C ASN A 149 -14.77 0.05 28.42
N TYR A 150 -15.05 -0.61 27.29
CA TYR A 150 -16.39 -1.12 26.98
C TYR A 150 -16.62 -2.46 27.70
N ASN A 151 -17.63 -2.49 28.59
CA ASN A 151 -17.96 -3.61 29.48
C ASN A 151 -19.35 -4.19 29.19
N SER A 152 -19.71 -4.36 27.92
CA SER A 152 -20.90 -5.15 27.58
C SER A 152 -20.50 -6.62 27.42
N TYR A 153 -20.78 -7.40 28.46
CA TYR A 153 -20.99 -8.85 28.39
C TYR A 153 -22.37 -9.14 27.74
N ASP A 154 -22.76 -8.35 26.73
CA ASP A 154 -23.90 -8.68 25.90
C ASP A 154 -23.36 -9.57 24.79
N ASP A 155 -23.69 -10.87 24.88
CA ASP A 155 -23.26 -11.96 24.01
C ASP A 155 -23.57 -11.75 22.50
N ASP A 156 -24.27 -10.67 22.14
CA ASP A 156 -24.68 -10.35 20.76
C ASP A 156 -23.73 -9.40 20.01
N ASP A 157 -22.72 -8.80 20.67
CA ASP A 157 -21.75 -7.87 20.04
C ASP A 157 -20.33 -8.48 19.94
N ASP A 158 -20.26 -9.76 19.55
CA ASP A 158 -19.03 -10.54 19.37
C ASP A 158 -18.27 -10.16 18.08
N GLU A 159 -18.58 -9.02 17.46
CA GLU A 159 -17.93 -8.57 16.23
C GLU A 159 -16.56 -7.96 16.51
N CYS A 160 -15.55 -8.43 15.77
CA CYS A 160 -14.23 -7.82 15.76
C CYS A 160 -14.34 -6.41 15.20
N ASN A 161 -14.05 -5.40 16.02
CA ASN A 161 -14.19 -4.01 15.60
C ASN A 161 -13.15 -3.64 14.54
N ILE A 162 -13.60 -3.00 13.46
CA ILE A 162 -12.74 -2.61 12.32
C ILE A 162 -12.74 -1.09 12.18
N TYR A 163 -11.56 -0.47 12.31
CA TYR A 163 -11.38 0.97 12.14
C TYR A 163 -10.65 1.26 10.83
N HIS A 164 -11.32 1.99 9.95
CA HIS A 164 -10.69 2.58 8.78
C HIS A 164 -10.06 3.92 9.16
N VAL A 165 -8.73 4.02 9.07
CA VAL A 165 -7.98 5.20 9.53
C VAL A 165 -7.32 5.88 8.32
N GLY A 166 -7.94 6.97 7.85
CA GLY A 166 -7.45 7.78 6.74
C GLY A 166 -7.46 9.26 7.08
N SER A 167 -6.83 10.06 6.22
CA SER A 167 -6.77 11.52 6.37
C SER A 167 -7.62 12.26 5.33
N SER A 168 -8.09 11.56 4.28
CA SER A 168 -8.83 12.20 3.20
C SER A 168 -10.23 12.58 3.63
N THR A 169 -10.69 13.70 3.12
CA THR A 169 -12.09 14.12 3.22
C THR A 169 -12.68 14.23 1.82
N ILE A 170 -14.00 14.12 1.69
CA ILE A 170 -14.71 14.23 0.39
C ILE A 170 -14.40 15.57 -0.33
N ARG A 171 -13.99 16.59 0.42
CA ARG A 171 -13.78 17.96 -0.08
C ARG A 171 -12.39 18.21 -0.65
N ASP A 172 -11.39 17.44 -0.23
CA ASP A 172 -10.02 17.60 -0.73
C ASP A 172 -9.31 16.25 -0.75
N THR A 173 -9.37 15.60 -1.91
CA THR A 173 -8.65 14.36 -2.15
C THR A 173 -7.29 14.67 -2.77
N MET A 174 -6.26 14.01 -2.24
CA MET A 174 -4.94 13.99 -2.84
C MET A 174 -4.96 13.05 -4.05
N ASN A 175 -4.22 13.40 -5.10
CA ASN A 175 -4.03 12.58 -6.30
C ASN A 175 -2.57 12.68 -6.77
N PRO A 176 -2.11 11.87 -7.74
CA PRO A 176 -0.71 11.90 -8.18
C PRO A 176 -0.24 13.28 -8.66
N VAL A 177 -1.12 14.07 -9.29
CA VAL A 177 -0.78 15.42 -9.79
C VAL A 177 -0.49 16.38 -8.65
N LYS A 178 -1.39 16.46 -7.67
CA LYS A 178 -1.22 17.26 -6.45
C LYS A 178 0.03 16.81 -5.69
N LEU A 179 0.25 15.51 -5.56
CA LEU A 179 1.42 14.98 -4.86
C LEU A 179 2.73 15.42 -5.52
N ILE A 180 2.84 15.32 -6.84
CA ILE A 180 4.00 15.78 -7.62
C ILE A 180 4.21 17.28 -7.42
N GLU A 181 3.13 18.06 -7.49
CA GLU A 181 3.18 19.50 -7.31
C GLU A 181 3.65 19.90 -5.91
N HIS A 182 3.06 19.35 -4.86
CA HIS A 182 3.46 19.62 -3.48
C HIS A 182 4.91 19.20 -3.23
N THR A 183 5.30 18.02 -3.70
CA THR A 183 6.68 17.52 -3.55
C THR A 183 7.68 18.42 -4.26
N TYR A 184 7.40 18.78 -5.51
CA TYR A 184 8.27 19.65 -6.30
C TYR A 184 8.41 21.03 -5.65
N ASN A 185 7.28 21.64 -5.25
CA ASN A 185 7.27 22.97 -4.63
C ASN A 185 8.01 22.99 -3.29
N TYR A 186 7.88 21.93 -2.49
CA TYR A 186 8.57 21.81 -1.21
C TYR A 186 10.08 21.71 -1.39
N PHE A 187 10.55 20.76 -2.21
CA PHE A 187 11.99 20.52 -2.40
C PHE A 187 12.69 21.57 -3.27
N SER A 188 11.94 22.35 -4.08
CA SER A 188 12.49 23.54 -4.74
C SER A 188 12.89 24.64 -3.74
N LYS A 189 12.18 24.73 -2.60
CA LYS A 189 12.45 25.70 -1.52
C LYS A 189 13.38 25.12 -0.46
N ASN A 190 13.32 23.80 -0.25
CA ASN A 190 14.08 23.09 0.77
C ASN A 190 14.84 21.91 0.12
N PRO A 191 15.94 22.17 -0.62
CA PRO A 191 16.67 21.11 -1.30
C PRO A 191 17.22 20.08 -0.31
N LEU A 192 17.25 18.81 -0.72
CA LEU A 192 17.87 17.76 0.08
C LEU A 192 19.37 17.99 0.20
N ILE A 193 19.96 17.55 1.32
CA ILE A 193 21.41 17.58 1.51
C ILE A 193 21.98 16.22 1.10
N GLY A 194 22.91 16.21 0.17
CA GLY A 194 23.63 15.04 -0.31
C GLY A 194 24.59 14.51 0.75
N ARG A 195 25.14 13.30 0.50
CA ARG A 195 26.14 12.69 1.40
C ARG A 195 27.44 13.50 1.47
N ASP A 196 27.71 14.30 0.43
CA ASP A 196 28.82 15.23 0.34
C ASP A 196 28.54 16.59 1.01
N GLY A 197 27.40 16.73 1.68
CA GLY A 197 26.96 17.98 2.32
C GLY A 197 26.44 19.03 1.34
N LYS A 198 26.39 18.76 0.04
CA LYS A 198 25.91 19.71 -0.97
C LYS A 198 24.42 19.61 -1.16
N LEU A 199 23.78 20.72 -1.51
CA LEU A 199 22.38 20.73 -1.88
C LEU A 199 22.17 19.94 -3.17
N VAL A 200 21.17 19.06 -3.16
CA VAL A 200 20.75 18.27 -4.32
C VAL A 200 19.72 19.10 -5.09
N PRO A 201 20.02 19.55 -6.32
CA PRO A 201 19.06 20.28 -7.12
C PRO A 201 17.92 19.33 -7.54
N ILE A 202 16.69 19.78 -7.37
CA ILE A 202 15.50 19.02 -7.74
C ILE A 202 15.33 18.87 -9.27
N GLY A 203 16.03 19.70 -10.06
CA GLY A 203 15.93 19.69 -11.51
C GLY A 203 14.57 20.22 -11.99
N VAL A 204 13.98 19.53 -12.96
CA VAL A 204 12.70 19.92 -13.59
C VAL A 204 11.51 19.24 -12.94
N LYS A 205 10.35 19.90 -12.94
CA LYS A 205 9.10 19.30 -12.47
C LYS A 205 8.80 18.04 -13.30
N PRO A 206 8.48 16.89 -12.66
CA PRO A 206 8.15 15.68 -13.40
C PRO A 206 6.96 15.90 -14.33
N VAL A 207 7.07 15.40 -15.57
CA VAL A 207 5.96 15.44 -16.55
C VAL A 207 5.05 14.23 -16.34
N THR A 208 3.75 14.45 -16.27
CA THR A 208 2.75 13.40 -16.00
C THR A 208 2.08 12.91 -17.28
N PHE A 209 1.86 11.60 -17.35
CA PHE A 209 1.19 10.93 -18.46
C PHE A 209 0.07 10.03 -17.94
N PRO A 210 -1.18 10.18 -18.40
CA PRO A 210 -2.29 9.35 -17.93
C PRO A 210 -2.18 7.87 -18.36
N THR A 211 -1.43 7.58 -19.43
CA THR A 211 -1.29 6.22 -19.98
C THR A 211 0.11 5.97 -20.51
N MET A 212 0.50 4.69 -20.60
CA MET A 212 1.76 4.30 -21.24
C MET A 212 1.80 4.73 -22.72
N ALA A 213 0.65 4.73 -23.40
CA ALA A 213 0.56 5.15 -24.80
C ALA A 213 0.83 6.66 -24.99
N SER A 214 0.41 7.53 -24.06
CA SER A 214 0.75 8.96 -24.14
C SER A 214 2.22 9.21 -23.81
N PHE A 215 2.78 8.46 -22.86
CA PHE A 215 4.22 8.49 -22.57
C PHE A 215 5.06 8.03 -23.76
N GLN A 216 4.71 6.91 -24.40
CA GLN A 216 5.41 6.38 -25.58
C GLN A 216 5.40 7.38 -26.74
N ARG A 217 4.27 8.01 -27.02
CA ARG A 217 4.18 9.08 -28.03
C ARG A 217 5.10 10.26 -27.75
N HIS A 218 5.33 10.59 -26.48
CA HIS A 218 6.24 11.66 -26.09
C HIS A 218 7.72 11.29 -26.29
N ILE A 219 8.10 10.03 -26.03
CA ILE A 219 9.50 9.60 -26.08
C ILE A 219 9.97 9.10 -27.46
N LEU A 220 9.06 8.62 -28.32
CA LEU A 220 9.42 8.09 -29.64
C LEU A 220 10.11 9.14 -30.55
N PRO A 221 9.69 10.42 -30.59
CA PRO A 221 10.39 11.45 -31.37
C PRO A 221 11.82 11.74 -30.87
N MET A 222 12.12 11.44 -29.60
CA MET A 222 13.45 11.70 -29.01
C MET A 222 14.49 10.61 -29.32
N LYS A 223 14.10 9.49 -29.96
CA LYS A 223 15.03 8.40 -30.32
C LYS A 223 15.59 8.50 -31.75
N VAL A 224 15.21 9.52 -32.52
CA VAL A 224 15.56 9.67 -33.95
C VAL A 224 16.47 10.89 -34.19
N SER A 225 17.11 11.42 -33.13
CA SER A 225 18.05 12.56 -33.20
C SER A 225 19.38 12.24 -32.55
#